data_AF-A0A379WSJ0-F1
#
_entry.id   AF-A0A379WSJ0-F1
#
_cell.length_a   1.000
_cell.length_b   1.000
_cell.length_c   1.000
_cell.angle_alpha   90.00
_cell.angle_beta   90.00
_cell.angle_gamma   90.00
#
_symmetry.space_group_name_H-M   'P 1'
#
loop_
_entity.id
_entity.type
_entity.pdbx_description
1 polymer ?
#
loop_
_entity_poly.entity_id
_entity_poly.type
_entity_poly.pdbx_seq_one_letter_code
_entity_poly.pdbx_strand_id
1 'polypeptide(L)'
;MNIQALLSEKVSQAMIAAGAPADCEPQVRQSAKVQFGDYQANGMMAVAKKLGMAPRQLAEQVLTHLDLSGIASKVEIAGPGFINIFLEPAFLAEQVQQALASERLGVSQPTRQTIVVDYSAPNVAKEMHVGHLRSTIIGDAAVRTLEFLGHHVIRANHVGDWGTQFGMLIAWLEKQQQENAGDMALADLEGFYRDAKKHYDEDEAFAERARNYVVKLQSGDTYFREMWRKLVDITMTQTRSPMIV
;
A
#
# COMPACT_ATOMS: atom_id res chain seq x y z
N MET A 1 21.10 8.91 1.51
CA MET A 1 20.52 8.38 0.25
C MET A 1 20.84 6.89 0.18
N ASN A 2 20.01 6.07 -0.46
CA ASN A 2 20.40 4.68 -0.72
C ASN A 2 21.45 4.61 -1.85
N ILE A 3 22.12 3.45 -2.00
CA ILE A 3 23.20 3.26 -2.98
C ILE A 3 22.73 3.56 -4.42
N GLN A 4 21.54 3.09 -4.79
CA GLN A 4 21.00 3.30 -6.14
C GLN A 4 20.79 4.80 -6.44
N ALA A 5 20.28 5.56 -5.48
CA ALA A 5 20.07 7.00 -5.61
C ALA A 5 21.41 7.76 -5.68
N LEU A 6 22.38 7.39 -4.84
CA LEU A 6 23.74 7.96 -4.87
C LEU A 6 24.41 7.74 -6.22
N LEU A 7 24.38 6.50 -6.73
CA LEU A 7 24.93 6.19 -8.05
C LEU A 7 24.18 6.91 -9.16
N SER A 8 22.85 7.04 -9.06
CA SER A 8 22.06 7.79 -10.03
C SER A 8 22.46 9.26 -10.07
N GLU A 9 22.66 9.89 -8.92
CA GLU A 9 23.14 11.27 -8.84
C GLU A 9 24.51 11.43 -9.52
N LYS A 10 25.49 10.58 -9.16
CA LYS A 10 26.84 10.64 -9.71
C LYS A 10 26.88 10.41 -11.23
N VAL A 11 26.13 9.42 -11.72
CA VAL A 11 26.05 9.14 -13.16
C VAL A 11 25.32 10.26 -13.90
N SER A 12 24.24 10.81 -13.34
CA SER A 12 23.53 11.96 -13.93
C SER A 12 24.45 13.19 -14.05
N GLN A 13 25.21 13.52 -13.00
CA GLN A 13 26.19 14.61 -13.03
C GLN A 13 27.25 14.40 -14.12
N ALA A 14 27.78 13.17 -14.24
CA ALA A 14 28.75 12.82 -15.28
C ALA A 14 28.15 12.87 -16.71
N MET A 15 26.89 12.46 -16.87
CA MET A 15 26.15 12.60 -18.13
C MET A 15 25.97 14.05 -18.54
N ILE A 16 25.58 14.91 -17.60
CA ILE A 16 25.40 16.34 -17.86
C ILE A 16 26.75 16.97 -18.24
N ALA A 17 27.84 16.62 -17.54
CA ALA A 17 29.19 17.07 -17.89
C ALA A 17 29.64 16.59 -19.28
N ALA A 18 29.18 15.41 -19.72
CA ALA A 18 29.38 14.89 -21.07
C ALA A 18 28.41 15.49 -22.13
N GLY A 19 27.59 16.48 -21.77
CA GLY A 19 26.70 17.19 -22.69
C GLY A 19 25.25 16.65 -22.76
N ALA A 20 24.85 15.75 -21.85
CA ALA A 20 23.45 15.35 -21.73
C ALA A 20 22.57 16.50 -21.17
N PRO A 21 21.27 16.50 -21.49
CA PRO A 21 20.35 17.48 -20.91
C PRO A 21 20.16 17.24 -19.40
N ALA A 22 19.74 18.28 -18.67
CA ALA A 22 19.58 18.23 -17.21
C ALA A 22 18.52 17.22 -16.73
N ASP A 23 17.55 16.85 -17.59
CA ASP A 23 16.53 15.84 -17.33
C ASP A 23 16.99 14.41 -17.72
N CYS A 24 18.29 14.20 -17.94
CA CYS A 24 18.80 12.89 -18.33
C CYS A 24 18.59 11.85 -17.21
N GLU A 25 18.11 10.67 -17.59
CA GLU A 25 17.91 9.57 -16.67
C GLU A 25 19.04 8.53 -16.84
N PRO A 26 19.87 8.31 -15.80
CA PRO A 26 20.98 7.35 -15.87
C PRO A 26 20.49 5.89 -15.88
N GLN A 27 19.25 5.65 -15.45
CA GLN A 27 18.62 4.31 -15.39
C GLN A 27 19.52 3.29 -14.67
N VAL A 28 20.02 3.69 -13.49
CA VAL A 28 20.82 2.85 -12.61
C VAL A 28 19.91 1.81 -11.95
N ARG A 29 20.25 0.54 -12.10
CA ARG A 29 19.55 -0.60 -11.48
C ARG A 29 20.54 -1.65 -11.00
N GLN A 30 20.09 -2.53 -10.11
CA GLN A 30 20.88 -3.70 -9.72
C GLN A 30 21.15 -4.60 -10.92
N SER A 31 22.37 -5.10 -11.00
CA SER A 31 22.78 -6.05 -12.04
C SER A 31 22.07 -7.38 -11.88
N ALA A 32 21.66 -7.98 -13.01
CA ALA A 32 21.04 -9.31 -13.00
C ALA A 32 22.06 -10.45 -12.76
N LYS A 33 23.35 -10.22 -13.02
CA LYS A 33 24.43 -11.19 -12.87
C LYS A 33 25.67 -10.51 -12.30
N VAL A 34 26.39 -11.20 -11.42
CA VAL A 34 27.60 -10.71 -10.73
C VAL A 34 28.71 -10.30 -11.71
N GLN A 35 28.81 -10.97 -12.87
CA GLN A 35 29.78 -10.62 -13.91
C GLN A 35 29.59 -9.20 -14.50
N PHE A 36 28.42 -8.59 -14.28
CA PHE A 36 28.12 -7.22 -14.70
C PHE A 36 28.28 -6.20 -13.55
N GLY A 37 28.88 -6.60 -12.43
CA GLY A 37 28.99 -5.79 -11.22
C GLY A 37 27.73 -5.83 -10.37
N ASP A 38 27.63 -4.91 -9.41
CA ASP A 38 26.51 -4.79 -8.49
C ASP A 38 25.37 -3.94 -9.07
N TYR A 39 25.74 -2.89 -9.83
CA TYR A 39 24.82 -1.98 -10.49
C TYR A 39 25.21 -1.74 -11.95
N GLN A 40 24.20 -1.41 -12.78
CA GLN A 40 24.39 -0.98 -14.15
C GLN A 40 23.63 0.31 -14.44
N ALA A 41 24.28 1.28 -15.07
CA ALA A 41 23.61 2.43 -15.70
C ALA A 41 23.27 2.09 -17.16
N ASN A 42 21.97 2.10 -17.47
CA ASN A 42 21.44 1.71 -18.79
C ASN A 42 20.95 2.90 -19.62
N GLY A 43 21.03 4.12 -19.07
CA GLY A 43 20.48 5.33 -19.69
C GLY A 43 21.23 5.80 -20.94
N MET A 44 22.46 5.32 -21.16
CA MET A 44 23.34 5.80 -22.23
C MET A 44 22.71 5.68 -23.62
N MET A 45 21.98 4.59 -23.89
CA MET A 45 21.36 4.38 -25.21
C MET A 45 20.28 5.41 -25.52
N ALA A 46 19.42 5.71 -24.54
CA ALA A 46 18.34 6.66 -24.72
C ALA A 46 18.89 8.10 -24.86
N VAL A 47 19.90 8.45 -24.06
CA VAL A 47 20.49 9.78 -24.08
C VAL A 47 21.35 10.01 -25.31
N ALA A 48 22.19 9.05 -25.70
CA ALA A 48 23.00 9.17 -26.92
C ALA A 48 22.14 9.30 -28.18
N LYS A 49 20.99 8.60 -28.22
CA LYS A 49 19.99 8.77 -29.30
C LYS A 49 19.46 10.20 -29.39
N LYS A 50 19.18 10.85 -28.25
CA LYS A 50 18.74 12.26 -28.21
C LYS A 50 19.86 13.21 -28.66
N LEU A 51 21.11 12.89 -28.35
CA LEU A 51 22.29 13.69 -28.73
C LEU A 51 22.79 13.42 -30.16
N GLY A 52 22.23 12.41 -30.85
CA GLY A 52 22.67 12.04 -32.19
C GLY A 52 24.07 11.42 -32.26
N MET A 53 24.52 10.74 -31.19
CA MET A 53 25.84 10.09 -31.12
C MET A 53 25.76 8.61 -30.76
N ALA A 54 26.88 7.88 -30.91
CA ALA A 54 26.94 6.47 -30.56
C ALA A 54 26.90 6.27 -29.02
N PRO A 55 26.08 5.36 -28.48
CA PRO A 55 25.96 5.18 -27.03
C PRO A 55 27.27 4.78 -26.33
N ARG A 56 28.13 4.02 -27.01
CA ARG A 56 29.45 3.65 -26.50
C ARG A 56 30.37 4.86 -26.38
N GLN A 57 30.33 5.75 -27.36
CA GLN A 57 31.09 7.01 -27.34
C GLN A 57 30.61 7.91 -26.19
N LEU A 58 29.29 8.01 -25.98
CA LEU A 58 28.75 8.73 -24.82
C LEU A 58 29.23 8.09 -23.51
N ALA A 59 29.15 6.76 -23.39
CA ALA A 59 29.58 6.06 -22.18
C ALA A 59 31.08 6.30 -21.87
N GLU A 60 31.94 6.34 -22.88
CA GLU A 60 33.36 6.67 -22.75
C GLU A 60 33.56 8.10 -22.22
N GLN A 61 32.82 9.08 -22.74
CA GLN A 61 32.85 10.46 -22.25
C GLN A 61 32.29 10.60 -20.83
N VAL A 62 31.20 9.89 -20.51
CA VAL A 62 30.64 9.88 -19.16
C VAL A 62 31.67 9.32 -18.19
N LEU A 63 32.40 8.27 -18.57
CA LEU A 63 33.41 7.66 -17.72
C LEU A 63 34.57 8.61 -17.37
N THR A 64 34.92 9.56 -18.25
CA THR A 64 35.94 10.58 -17.95
C THR A 64 35.50 11.62 -16.92
N HIS A 65 34.19 11.79 -16.75
CA HIS A 65 33.61 12.73 -15.77
C HIS A 65 33.05 12.03 -14.53
N LEU A 66 32.96 10.69 -14.55
CA LEU A 66 32.35 9.91 -13.48
C LEU A 66 33.34 9.68 -12.35
N ASP A 67 33.14 10.38 -11.23
CA ASP A 67 33.87 10.13 -10.00
C ASP A 67 33.05 9.23 -9.04
N LEU A 68 33.50 7.98 -8.91
CA LEU A 68 33.03 7.02 -7.93
C LEU A 68 34.14 6.59 -6.96
N SER A 69 35.15 7.44 -6.75
CA SER A 69 36.25 7.18 -5.83
C SER A 69 35.72 6.92 -4.42
N GLY A 70 36.18 5.82 -3.81
CA GLY A 70 35.70 5.38 -2.50
C GLY A 70 34.27 4.81 -2.48
N ILE A 71 33.60 4.68 -3.64
CA ILE A 71 32.27 4.07 -3.78
C ILE A 71 32.36 2.79 -4.62
N ALA A 72 33.09 2.84 -5.74
CA ALA A 72 33.27 1.72 -6.66
C ALA A 72 34.74 1.33 -6.79
N SER A 73 35.03 0.04 -6.72
CA SER A 73 36.37 -0.54 -6.94
C SER A 73 36.71 -0.64 -8.43
N LYS A 74 35.68 -0.81 -9.27
CA LYS A 74 35.82 -0.91 -10.72
C LYS A 74 34.58 -0.38 -11.43
N VAL A 75 34.80 0.33 -12.53
CA VAL A 75 33.74 0.76 -13.45
C VAL A 75 34.20 0.42 -14.87
N GLU A 76 33.34 -0.21 -15.66
CA GLU A 76 33.68 -0.63 -17.02
C GLU A 76 32.50 -0.49 -17.97
N ILE A 77 32.80 -0.26 -19.25
CA ILE A 77 31.79 -0.16 -20.30
C ILE A 77 31.56 -1.54 -20.90
N ALA A 78 30.30 -1.96 -20.95
CA ALA A 78 29.89 -3.23 -21.53
C ALA A 78 29.00 -3.04 -22.77
N GLY A 79 29.23 -3.88 -23.78
CA GLY A 79 28.42 -3.95 -24.99
C GLY A 79 28.23 -2.60 -25.70
N PRO A 80 27.00 -2.18 -25.99
CA PRO A 80 26.72 -0.96 -26.77
C PRO A 80 26.93 0.34 -25.99
N GLY A 81 27.18 0.31 -24.68
CA GLY A 81 27.31 1.51 -23.85
C GLY A 81 26.74 1.36 -22.43
N PHE A 82 26.56 0.14 -21.92
CA PHE A 82 26.23 -0.06 -20.51
C PHE A 82 27.42 0.32 -19.63
N ILE A 83 27.18 0.91 -18.47
CA ILE A 83 28.23 1.16 -17.47
C ILE A 83 28.00 0.20 -16.31
N ASN A 84 28.87 -0.80 -16.18
CA ASN A 84 28.90 -1.74 -15.07
C ASN A 84 29.67 -1.14 -13.90
N ILE A 85 29.11 -1.22 -12.70
CA ILE A 85 29.65 -0.62 -11.47
C ILE A 85 29.84 -1.75 -10.44
N PHE A 86 31.08 -1.91 -9.98
CA PHE A 86 31.47 -2.86 -8.94
C PHE A 86 31.79 -2.06 -7.68
N LEU A 87 31.04 -2.29 -6.61
CA LEU A 87 31.17 -1.53 -5.38
C LEU A 87 32.50 -1.80 -4.68
N GLU A 88 32.99 -0.79 -3.97
CA GLU A 88 34.20 -0.89 -3.16
C GLU A 88 33.88 -1.67 -1.87
N PRO A 89 34.61 -2.75 -1.53
CA PRO A 89 34.38 -3.48 -0.29
C PRO A 89 34.47 -2.61 0.98
N ALA A 90 35.40 -1.63 1.01
CA ALA A 90 35.52 -0.71 2.12
C ALA A 90 34.27 0.16 2.30
N PHE A 91 33.68 0.63 1.18
CA PHE A 91 32.42 1.37 1.19
C PHE A 91 31.28 0.54 1.78
N LEU A 92 31.15 -0.72 1.34
CA LEU A 92 30.12 -1.62 1.87
C LEU A 92 30.32 -1.91 3.36
N ALA A 93 31.56 -2.13 3.79
CA ALA A 93 31.88 -2.38 5.19
C ALA A 93 31.48 -1.20 6.09
N GLU A 94 31.76 0.03 5.65
CA GLU A 94 31.34 1.24 6.36
C GLU A 94 29.81 1.37 6.42
N GLN A 95 29.13 1.16 5.29
CA GLN A 95 27.66 1.22 5.24
C GLN A 95 27.01 0.17 6.16
N VAL A 96 27.57 -1.04 6.26
CA VAL A 96 27.10 -2.07 7.18
C VAL A 96 27.27 -1.64 8.64
N GLN A 97 28.43 -1.06 8.99
CA GLN A 97 28.66 -0.56 10.35
C GLN A 97 27.69 0.58 10.71
N GLN A 98 27.48 1.52 9.78
CA GLN A 98 26.51 2.61 9.95
C GLN A 98 25.08 2.09 10.10
N ALA A 99 24.69 1.07 9.32
CA ALA A 99 23.38 0.44 9.44
C ALA A 99 23.19 -0.22 10.81
N LEU A 100 24.17 -0.98 11.29
CA LEU A 100 24.11 -1.64 12.60
C LEU A 100 24.06 -0.65 13.77
N ALA A 101 24.65 0.54 13.62
CA ALA A 101 24.61 1.59 14.64
C ALA A 101 23.26 2.34 14.70
N SER A 102 22.39 2.15 13.70
CA SER A 102 21.09 2.82 13.60
C SER A 102 19.94 1.87 13.94
N GLU A 103 19.02 2.28 14.81
CA GLU A 103 17.79 1.51 15.13
C GLU A 103 16.95 1.15 13.88
N ARG A 104 17.02 1.99 12.85
CA ARG A 104 16.30 1.82 11.58
C ARG A 104 17.17 1.30 10.44
N LEU A 105 18.33 0.71 10.76
CA LEU A 105 19.27 0.14 9.79
C LEU A 105 19.75 1.13 8.70
N GLY A 106 19.86 2.42 9.04
CA GLY A 106 20.27 3.46 8.10
C GLY A 106 19.21 3.85 7.06
N VAL A 107 17.97 3.38 7.19
CA VAL A 107 16.89 3.73 6.26
C VAL A 107 16.49 5.19 6.44
N SER A 108 16.86 6.02 5.47
CA SER A 108 16.53 7.44 5.40
C SER A 108 15.02 7.68 5.37
N GLN A 109 14.59 8.71 6.08
CA GLN A 109 13.20 9.18 6.03
C GLN A 109 13.03 10.15 4.85
N PRO A 110 12.11 9.89 3.91
CA PRO A 110 11.71 10.88 2.92
C PRO A 110 11.00 12.08 3.57
N THR A 111 10.74 13.11 2.76
CA THR A 111 9.87 14.22 3.17
C THR A 111 8.53 13.69 3.64
N ARG A 112 8.16 14.02 4.88
CA ARG A 112 6.91 13.56 5.49
C ARG A 112 5.71 14.00 4.67
N GLN A 113 4.77 13.07 4.50
CA GLN A 113 3.50 13.29 3.82
C GLN A 113 2.36 12.74 4.67
N THR A 114 1.15 13.21 4.41
CA THR A 114 -0.08 12.61 4.95
C THR A 114 -0.66 11.68 3.89
N ILE A 115 -0.80 10.40 4.22
CA ILE A 115 -1.21 9.36 3.28
C ILE A 115 -2.41 8.62 3.88
N VAL A 116 -3.53 8.64 3.17
CA VAL A 116 -4.70 7.83 3.52
C VAL A 116 -4.57 6.49 2.81
N VAL A 117 -4.68 5.39 3.55
CA VAL A 117 -4.70 4.03 2.98
C VAL A 117 -6.07 3.42 3.25
N ASP A 118 -6.84 3.21 2.19
CA ASP A 118 -8.13 2.53 2.22
C ASP A 118 -7.92 1.03 1.99
N TYR A 119 -8.30 0.21 2.98
CA TYR A 119 -8.11 -1.23 2.93
C TYR A 119 -9.07 -1.98 3.86
N SER A 120 -9.08 -3.30 3.74
CA SER A 120 -10.00 -4.22 4.41
C SER A 120 -11.44 -4.10 3.90
N ALA A 121 -12.14 -3.01 4.23
CA ALA A 121 -13.48 -2.66 3.79
C ALA A 121 -14.50 -3.83 3.81
N PRO A 122 -14.68 -4.53 4.95
CA PRO A 122 -15.69 -5.58 5.06
C PRO A 122 -17.10 -5.00 5.02
N ASN A 123 -18.06 -5.81 4.58
CA ASN A 123 -19.48 -5.46 4.64
C ASN A 123 -20.03 -5.73 6.03
N VAL A 124 -20.76 -4.77 6.59
CA VAL A 124 -21.46 -4.96 7.87
C VAL A 124 -22.59 -5.98 7.71
N ALA A 125 -22.84 -6.76 8.77
CA ALA A 125 -23.81 -7.85 8.78
C ALA A 125 -23.58 -8.96 7.73
N LYS A 126 -22.34 -9.10 7.27
CA LYS A 126 -21.84 -10.27 6.52
C LYS A 126 -20.50 -10.69 7.09
N GLU A 127 -20.18 -11.97 7.02
CA GLU A 127 -18.88 -12.46 7.45
C GLU A 127 -17.76 -11.98 6.51
N MET A 128 -16.58 -11.72 7.08
CA MET A 128 -15.41 -11.35 6.30
C MET A 128 -14.90 -12.56 5.49
N HIS A 129 -15.13 -12.56 4.17
CA HIS A 129 -14.58 -13.60 3.29
C HIS A 129 -13.17 -13.29 2.75
N VAL A 130 -12.55 -14.28 2.10
CA VAL A 130 -11.18 -14.23 1.52
C VAL A 130 -10.90 -13.02 0.62
N GLY A 131 -11.94 -12.43 0.03
CA GLY A 131 -11.84 -11.23 -0.81
C GLY A 131 -11.36 -10.01 -0.02
N HIS A 132 -11.82 -9.87 1.23
CA HIS A 132 -11.38 -8.80 2.13
C HIS A 132 -10.00 -9.11 2.74
N LEU A 133 -9.66 -10.38 2.95
CA LEU A 133 -8.37 -10.79 3.53
C LEU A 133 -7.18 -10.27 2.73
N ARG A 134 -7.23 -10.36 1.40
CA ARG A 134 -6.17 -9.82 0.53
C ARG A 134 -5.99 -8.32 0.71
N SER A 135 -7.10 -7.58 0.76
CA SER A 135 -7.08 -6.13 0.99
C SER A 135 -6.49 -5.81 2.36
N THR A 136 -6.93 -6.52 3.41
CA THR A 136 -6.43 -6.38 4.77
C THR A 136 -4.91 -6.57 4.85
N ILE A 137 -4.38 -7.66 4.29
CA ILE A 137 -2.94 -7.99 4.37
C ILE A 137 -2.10 -6.99 3.58
N ILE A 138 -2.47 -6.72 2.32
CA ILE A 138 -1.69 -5.82 1.45
C ILE A 138 -1.74 -4.38 1.99
N GLY A 139 -2.92 -3.93 2.41
CA GLY A 139 -3.11 -2.60 2.96
C GLY A 139 -2.32 -2.39 4.25
N ASP A 140 -2.35 -3.36 5.18
CA ASP A 140 -1.59 -3.25 6.42
C ASP A 140 -0.08 -3.29 6.19
N ALA A 141 0.38 -4.12 5.24
CA ALA A 141 1.79 -4.12 4.83
C ALA A 141 2.23 -2.76 4.26
N ALA A 142 1.40 -2.15 3.39
CA ALA A 142 1.66 -0.82 2.85
C ALA A 142 1.69 0.25 3.95
N VAL A 143 0.73 0.22 4.88
CA VAL A 143 0.69 1.13 6.02
C VAL A 143 1.95 1.01 6.87
N ARG A 144 2.36 -0.21 7.24
CA ARG A 144 3.57 -0.45 8.03
C ARG A 144 4.83 0.05 7.32
N THR A 145 4.94 -0.15 6.01
CA THR A 145 6.06 0.41 5.23
C THR A 145 6.07 1.93 5.26
N LEU A 146 4.91 2.58 5.05
CA LEU A 146 4.81 4.04 5.03
C LEU A 146 5.06 4.67 6.40
N GLU A 147 4.56 4.05 7.47
CA GLU A 147 4.85 4.46 8.86
C GLU A 147 6.32 4.26 9.21
N PHE A 148 6.91 3.14 8.80
CA PHE A 148 8.35 2.92 8.96
C PHE A 148 9.14 4.01 8.23
N LEU A 149 8.72 4.45 7.03
CA LEU A 149 9.34 5.58 6.33
C LEU A 149 9.09 6.95 7.01
N GLY A 150 8.24 7.04 8.03
CA GLY A 150 8.00 8.26 8.80
C GLY A 150 6.85 9.13 8.27
N HIS A 151 6.03 8.61 7.35
CA HIS A 151 4.82 9.30 6.90
C HIS A 151 3.75 9.34 8.00
N HIS A 152 2.86 10.33 7.93
CA HIS A 152 1.63 10.32 8.71
C HIS A 152 0.59 9.50 7.95
N VAL A 153 0.34 8.26 8.40
CA VAL A 153 -0.58 7.35 7.71
C VAL A 153 -1.93 7.32 8.42
N ILE A 154 -2.99 7.57 7.67
CA ILE A 154 -4.38 7.47 8.12
C ILE A 154 -4.94 6.18 7.56
N ARG A 155 -5.18 5.20 8.43
CA ARG A 155 -5.86 3.95 8.08
C ARG A 155 -7.35 4.23 7.91
N ALA A 156 -7.86 4.05 6.70
CA ALA A 156 -9.28 4.16 6.41
C ALA A 156 -9.84 2.75 6.18
N ASN A 157 -10.77 2.34 7.04
CA ASN A 157 -11.53 1.11 6.83
C ASN A 157 -12.91 1.51 6.27
N HIS A 158 -13.05 1.48 4.95
CA HIS A 158 -14.28 1.90 4.26
C HIS A 158 -15.33 0.79 4.30
N VAL A 159 -15.83 0.52 5.52
CA VAL A 159 -16.80 -0.55 5.78
C VAL A 159 -18.09 -0.34 4.98
N GLY A 160 -18.66 -1.45 4.51
CA GLY A 160 -19.97 -1.46 3.86
C GLY A 160 -21.10 -1.35 4.89
N ASP A 161 -21.22 -0.19 5.54
CA ASP A 161 -22.17 0.07 6.63
C ASP A 161 -23.43 0.84 6.19
N TRP A 162 -23.60 1.07 4.88
CA TRP A 162 -24.74 1.77 4.33
C TRP A 162 -25.31 1.05 3.10
N GLY A 163 -26.59 0.67 3.14
CA GLY A 163 -27.27 -0.02 2.05
C GLY A 163 -28.67 -0.51 2.39
N THR A 164 -29.41 -0.99 1.39
CA THR A 164 -30.81 -1.43 1.56
C THR A 164 -30.95 -2.65 2.45
N GLN A 165 -29.89 -3.45 2.62
CA GLN A 165 -29.86 -4.60 3.52
C GLN A 165 -30.14 -4.21 4.99
N PHE A 166 -29.84 -2.99 5.40
CA PHE A 166 -30.09 -2.55 6.77
C PHE A 166 -31.58 -2.46 7.11
N GLY A 167 -32.46 -2.27 6.12
CA GLY A 167 -33.90 -2.25 6.36
C GLY A 167 -34.41 -3.56 6.97
N MET A 168 -34.04 -4.70 6.36
CA MET A 168 -34.43 -6.02 6.86
C MET A 168 -33.72 -6.38 8.16
N LEU A 169 -32.46 -5.98 8.34
CA LEU A 169 -31.70 -6.25 9.55
C LEU A 169 -32.25 -5.48 10.75
N ILE A 170 -32.63 -4.22 10.57
CA ILE A 170 -33.27 -3.42 11.63
C ILE A 170 -34.66 -3.97 11.94
N ALA A 171 -35.46 -4.32 10.93
CA ALA A 171 -36.78 -4.92 11.14
C ALA A 171 -36.70 -6.26 11.89
N TRP A 172 -35.71 -7.08 11.57
CA TRP A 172 -35.45 -8.34 12.27
C TRP A 172 -34.98 -8.11 13.71
N LEU A 173 -34.07 -7.15 13.92
CA LEU A 173 -33.58 -6.78 15.25
C LEU A 173 -34.72 -6.31 16.17
N GLU A 174 -35.63 -5.48 15.64
CA GLU A 174 -36.80 -4.99 16.37
C GLU A 174 -37.72 -6.14 16.78
N LYS A 175 -38.05 -7.03 15.83
CA LYS A 175 -38.90 -8.21 16.08
C LYS A 175 -38.29 -9.11 17.16
N GLN A 176 -36.99 -9.39 17.05
CA GLN A 176 -36.24 -10.18 18.00
C GLN A 176 -36.19 -9.55 19.41
N GLN A 177 -36.03 -8.23 19.54
CA GLN A 177 -36.08 -7.54 20.85
C GLN A 177 -37.48 -7.52 21.47
N GLN A 178 -38.54 -7.51 20.65
CA GLN A 178 -39.91 -7.58 21.13
C GLN A 178 -40.29 -9.00 21.61
N GLU A 179 -39.78 -10.02 20.94
CA GLU A 179 -40.06 -11.43 21.25
C GLU A 179 -39.18 -11.96 22.40
N ASN A 180 -37.92 -11.49 22.50
CA ASN A 180 -36.95 -11.89 23.51
C ASN A 180 -36.48 -10.65 24.31
N ALA A 181 -37.03 -10.44 25.50
CA ALA A 181 -36.77 -9.28 26.37
C ALA A 181 -35.37 -9.25 27.03
N GLY A 182 -34.34 -9.82 26.40
CA GLY A 182 -32.97 -9.88 26.92
C GLY A 182 -31.95 -9.23 25.98
N ASP A 183 -30.82 -8.79 26.54
CA ASP A 183 -29.67 -8.32 25.75
C ASP A 183 -29.23 -9.44 24.79
N MET A 184 -29.53 -9.24 23.51
CA MET A 184 -29.24 -10.23 22.49
C MET A 184 -27.74 -10.23 22.21
N ALA A 185 -27.04 -11.25 22.72
CA ALA A 185 -25.72 -11.59 22.22
C ALA A 185 -25.89 -12.09 20.78
N LEU A 186 -25.72 -11.18 19.82
CA LEU A 186 -25.64 -11.44 18.38
C LEU A 186 -24.31 -12.18 18.08
N ALA A 187 -24.15 -13.36 18.66
CA ALA A 187 -22.98 -14.21 18.52
C ALA A 187 -22.87 -14.84 17.11
N ASP A 188 -24.00 -14.91 16.39
CA ASP A 188 -24.08 -15.41 15.01
C ASP A 188 -24.74 -14.37 14.08
N LEU A 189 -23.91 -13.48 13.55
CA LEU A 189 -24.31 -12.49 12.54
C LEU A 189 -24.73 -13.13 11.21
N GLU A 190 -24.23 -14.33 10.89
CA GLU A 190 -24.58 -15.04 9.65
C GLU A 190 -25.99 -15.62 9.75
N GLY A 191 -26.30 -16.28 10.86
CA GLY A 191 -27.64 -16.75 11.20
C GLY A 191 -28.64 -15.59 11.23
N PHE A 192 -28.28 -14.48 11.88
CA PHE A 192 -29.12 -13.29 11.92
C PHE A 192 -29.45 -12.74 10.52
N TYR A 193 -28.45 -12.63 9.64
CA TYR A 193 -28.68 -12.20 8.25
C TYR A 193 -29.55 -13.19 7.48
N ARG A 194 -29.29 -14.49 7.63
CA ARG A 194 -30.03 -15.57 6.95
C ARG A 194 -31.50 -15.58 7.36
N ASP A 195 -31.78 -15.43 8.65
CA ASP A 195 -33.14 -15.40 9.19
C ASP A 195 -33.89 -14.13 8.77
N ALA A 196 -33.23 -12.97 8.81
CA ALA A 196 -33.78 -11.72 8.30
C ALA A 196 -34.13 -11.83 6.81
N LYS A 197 -33.24 -12.44 6.01
CA LYS A 197 -33.45 -12.64 4.57
C LYS A 197 -34.60 -13.61 4.30
N LYS A 198 -34.70 -14.70 5.06
CA LYS A 198 -35.80 -15.66 4.95
C LYS A 198 -37.15 -14.98 5.19
N HIS A 199 -37.27 -14.19 6.27
CA HIS A 199 -38.50 -13.44 6.54
C HIS A 199 -38.78 -12.37 5.48
N TYR A 200 -37.75 -11.74 4.93
CA TYR A 200 -37.91 -10.80 3.82
C TYR A 200 -38.47 -11.46 2.55
N ASP A 201 -38.13 -12.72 2.29
CA ASP A 201 -38.58 -13.43 1.09
C ASP A 201 -39.93 -14.15 1.30
N GLU A 202 -40.29 -14.50 2.55
CA GLU A 202 -41.48 -15.30 2.87
C GLU A 202 -42.66 -14.48 3.46
N ASP A 203 -42.42 -13.27 3.99
CA ASP A 203 -43.44 -12.41 4.62
C ASP A 203 -43.47 -11.03 3.95
N GLU A 204 -44.50 -10.78 3.12
CA GLU A 204 -44.67 -9.51 2.38
C GLU A 204 -44.84 -8.31 3.31
N ALA A 205 -45.50 -8.48 4.46
CA ALA A 205 -45.69 -7.40 5.43
C ALA A 205 -44.36 -7.05 6.13
N PHE A 206 -43.49 -8.04 6.36
CA PHE A 206 -42.13 -7.82 6.82
C PHE A 206 -41.29 -7.13 5.73
N ALA A 207 -41.40 -7.56 4.47
CA ALA A 207 -40.66 -6.97 3.35
C ALA A 207 -41.01 -5.49 3.13
N GLU A 208 -42.29 -5.13 3.19
CA GLU A 208 -42.75 -3.74 3.10
C GLU A 208 -42.22 -2.89 4.26
N ARG A 209 -42.26 -3.43 5.48
CA ARG A 209 -41.70 -2.77 6.67
C ARG A 209 -40.20 -2.52 6.54
N ALA A 210 -39.45 -3.54 6.10
CA ALA A 210 -38.01 -3.44 5.86
C ALA A 210 -37.66 -2.36 4.83
N ARG A 211 -38.41 -2.27 3.71
CA ARG A 211 -38.24 -1.18 2.72
C ARG A 211 -38.49 0.20 3.34
N ASN A 212 -39.54 0.34 4.13
CA ASN A 212 -39.85 1.59 4.84
C ASN A 212 -38.76 1.95 5.86
N TYR A 213 -38.12 0.97 6.51
CA TYR A 213 -37.07 1.21 7.50
C TYR A 213 -35.79 1.77 6.86
N VAL A 214 -35.49 1.40 5.60
CA VAL A 214 -34.41 2.05 4.84
C VAL A 214 -34.66 3.54 4.70
N VAL A 215 -35.88 3.94 4.34
CA VAL A 215 -36.26 5.35 4.17
C VAL A 215 -36.17 6.10 5.49
N LYS A 216 -36.63 5.50 6.60
CA LYS A 216 -36.52 6.10 7.94
C LYS A 216 -35.07 6.23 8.42
N LEU A 217 -34.21 5.26 8.13
CA LEU A 217 -32.78 5.37 8.41
C LEU A 217 -32.14 6.51 7.60
N GLN A 218 -32.47 6.60 6.31
CA GLN A 218 -31.94 7.63 5.40
C GLN A 218 -32.46 9.04 5.70
N SER A 219 -33.69 9.17 6.22
CA SER A 219 -34.24 10.46 6.65
C SER A 219 -33.56 11.02 7.90
N GLY A 220 -32.75 10.20 8.58
CA GLY A 220 -32.02 10.59 9.78
C GLY A 220 -32.81 10.40 11.07
N ASP A 221 -33.86 9.58 11.05
CA ASP A 221 -34.63 9.23 12.25
C ASP A 221 -33.70 8.65 13.33
N THR A 222 -33.81 9.20 14.54
CA THR A 222 -32.88 8.89 15.65
C THR A 222 -33.03 7.46 16.12
N TYR A 223 -34.25 6.91 16.15
CA TYR A 223 -34.49 5.54 16.57
C TYR A 223 -33.83 4.54 15.62
N PHE A 224 -34.02 4.73 14.30
CA PHE A 224 -33.42 3.85 13.29
C PHE A 224 -31.90 4.00 13.24
N ARG A 225 -31.36 5.19 13.49
CA ARG A 225 -29.90 5.40 13.61
C ARG A 225 -29.30 4.70 14.82
N GLU A 226 -29.99 4.67 15.96
CA GLU A 226 -29.54 3.93 17.14
C GLU A 226 -29.51 2.42 16.89
N MET A 227 -30.55 1.88 16.25
CA MET A 227 -30.60 0.47 15.85
C MET A 227 -29.50 0.11 14.84
N TRP A 228 -29.28 0.98 13.85
CA TRP A 228 -28.19 0.83 12.88
C TRP A 228 -26.82 0.82 13.56
N ARG A 229 -26.55 1.76 14.48
CA ARG A 229 -25.29 1.80 15.24
C ARG A 229 -25.07 0.51 16.03
N LYS A 230 -26.10 -0.01 16.71
CA LYS A 230 -26.00 -1.30 17.42
C LYS A 230 -25.57 -2.43 16.49
N LEU A 231 -26.16 -2.54 15.29
CA LEU A 231 -25.79 -3.57 14.31
C LEU A 231 -24.34 -3.41 13.81
N VAL A 232 -23.92 -2.16 13.54
CA VAL A 232 -22.54 -1.85 13.15
C VAL A 232 -21.57 -2.20 14.28
N ASP A 233 -21.83 -1.76 15.50
CA ASP A 233 -20.97 -1.99 16.67
C ASP A 233 -20.77 -3.48 16.94
N ILE A 234 -21.83 -4.28 16.83
CA ILE A 234 -21.75 -5.73 17.02
C ILE A 234 -20.90 -6.39 15.93
N THR A 235 -21.13 -6.02 14.66
CA THR A 235 -20.31 -6.53 13.54
C THR A 235 -18.84 -6.15 13.71
N MET A 236 -18.57 -4.89 14.06
CA MET A 236 -17.21 -4.39 14.22
C MET A 236 -16.51 -5.06 15.40
N THR A 237 -17.23 -5.37 16.49
CA THR A 237 -16.68 -6.11 17.64
C THR A 237 -16.24 -7.51 17.23
N GLN A 238 -17.03 -8.22 16.41
CA GLN A 238 -16.64 -9.54 15.90
C GLN A 238 -15.41 -9.48 14.99
N THR A 239 -15.32 -8.46 14.12
CA THR A 239 -14.15 -8.29 13.24
C THR A 239 -12.85 -7.91 13.96
N ARG A 240 -12.94 -7.42 15.22
CA ARG A 240 -11.79 -7.07 16.07
C ARG A 240 -11.26 -8.24 16.90
N SER A 241 -11.86 -9.44 16.80
CA SER A 241 -11.43 -10.61 17.57
C SER A 241 -9.96 -10.96 17.28
N PRO A 242 -9.14 -11.30 18.30
CA PRO A 242 -7.67 -11.43 18.20
C PRO A 242 -7.16 -12.57 17.29
N MET A 243 -8.04 -13.26 16.56
CA MET A 243 -7.63 -14.21 15.52
C MET A 243 -7.23 -13.55 14.19
N ILE A 244 -7.50 -12.27 13.98
CA ILE A 244 -7.32 -11.60 12.66
C ILE A 244 -6.44 -10.34 12.70
N VAL A 245 -5.89 -9.95 13.86
CA VAL A 245 -4.96 -8.80 13.99
C VAL A 245 -3.64 -9.23 14.61
#